data_AF-A0A7T8AQQ6-F1
#
_entry.id   AF-A0A7T8AQQ6-F1
#
_cell.length_a   1.000
_cell.length_b   1.000
_cell.length_c   1.000
_cell.angle_alpha   90.00
_cell.angle_beta   90.00
_cell.angle_gamma   90.00
#
_symmetry.space_group_name_H-M   'P 1'
#
loop_
_entity.id
_entity.type
_entity.pdbx_description
1 polymer ?
#
loop_
_entity_poly.entity_id
_entity_poly.type
_entity_poly.pdbx_seq_one_letter_code
_entity_poly.pdbx_strand_id
1 'polypeptide(L)' 'MSYNYPHYIKKNGRYLAYRIQTDEYDFLEVSDVDAMYSAGWYWDKDFEKAKQFYSKYEAEKFLRDKRGEFWEGVEITRQ' A
#
# COMPACT_ATOMS: atom_id res chain seq x y z
N MET A 1 8.19 1.65 -28.31
CA MET A 1 7.16 1.63 -27.25
C MET A 1 7.89 1.54 -25.92
N SER A 2 7.97 2.64 -25.17
CA SER A 2 8.58 2.60 -23.84
C SER A 2 7.61 1.85 -22.92
N TYR A 3 7.99 0.65 -22.50
CA TYR A 3 7.26 -0.06 -21.45
C TYR A 3 7.36 0.79 -20.18
N ASN A 4 6.25 1.44 -19.85
CA ASN A 4 6.16 2.26 -18.64
C ASN A 4 5.98 1.28 -17.47
N TYR A 5 7.10 0.80 -16.94
CA TYR A 5 7.09 -0.07 -15.78
C TYR A 5 6.48 0.67 -14.58
N PRO A 6 5.47 0.08 -13.91
CA PRO A 6 4.87 0.69 -12.74
C PRO A 6 5.93 0.87 -11.66
N HIS A 7 5.80 1.97 -10.91
CA HIS A 7 6.60 2.25 -9.75
C HIS A 7 5.86 1.75 -8.51
N TYR A 8 6.60 1.21 -7.57
CA TYR A 8 6.08 0.65 -6.33
C TYR A 8 6.79 1.29 -5.15
N ILE A 9 6.08 1.41 -4.03
CA ILE A 9 6.68 1.83 -2.75
C ILE A 9 7.02 0.56 -1.98
N LYS A 10 8.27 0.46 -1.53
CA LYS A 10 8.82 -0.70 -0.83
C LYS A 10 9.42 -0.27 0.50
N LYS A 11 9.32 -1.13 1.52
CA LYS A 11 9.93 -0.96 2.84
C LYS A 11 10.35 -2.32 3.38
N ASN A 12 11.62 -2.46 3.78
CA ASN A 12 12.15 -3.70 4.36
C ASN A 12 11.80 -4.97 3.55
N GLY A 13 11.88 -4.90 2.22
CA GLY A 13 11.55 -6.05 1.37
C GLY A 13 10.06 -6.24 1.06
N ARG A 14 9.17 -5.41 1.61
CA ARG A 14 7.71 -5.50 1.43
C ARG A 14 7.18 -4.31 0.62
N TYR A 15 6.15 -4.54 -0.17
CA TYR A 15 5.50 -3.56 -1.03
C TYR A 15 4.24 -2.99 -0.36
N LEU A 16 3.97 -1.72 -0.64
CA LEU A 16 2.80 -1.03 -0.14
C LEU A 16 1.54 -1.54 -0.86
N ALA A 17 0.60 -2.12 -0.12
CA ALA A 17 -0.69 -2.55 -0.61
C ALA A 17 -1.82 -1.76 0.09
N TYR A 18 -2.98 -1.72 -0.56
CA TYR A 18 -4.19 -1.10 -0.01
C TYR A 18 -5.31 -2.13 -0.01
N ARG A 19 -5.99 -2.28 1.12
CA ARG A 19 -7.20 -3.11 1.21
C ARG A 19 -8.41 -2.19 1.29
N ILE A 20 -9.38 -2.47 0.43
CA ILE A 20 -10.73 -1.89 0.49
C ILE A 20 -11.61 -2.96 1.10
N GLN A 21 -12.38 -2.65 2.15
CA GLN A 21 -13.52 -3.48 2.51
C GLN A 21 -14.58 -3.26 1.44
N THR A 22 -14.74 -4.20 0.51
CA THR A 22 -15.98 -4.32 -0.23
C THR A 22 -16.97 -5.02 0.71
N ASP A 23 -17.95 -4.24 1.14
CA ASP A 23 -19.08 -4.60 1.98
C ASP A 23 -19.95 -5.63 1.25
N GLU A 24 -19.59 -6.91 1.28
CA GLU A 24 -20.42 -7.95 0.66
C GLU A 24 -20.59 -9.24 1.46
N TYR A 25 -20.12 -9.37 2.72
CA TYR A 25 -20.53 -10.51 3.55
C TYR A 25 -20.56 -10.14 5.05
N ASP A 26 -21.78 -9.84 5.51
CA ASP A 26 -22.48 -10.54 6.60
C ASP A 26 -21.63 -11.31 7.64
N PHE A 27 -21.87 -10.99 8.92
CA PHE A 27 -21.53 -11.78 10.11
C PHE A 27 -20.04 -12.05 10.39
N LEU A 28 -19.38 -11.11 11.05
CA LEU A 28 -18.52 -11.49 12.18
C LEU A 28 -18.63 -10.40 13.24
N GLU A 29 -19.01 -10.78 14.47
CA GLU A 29 -18.80 -9.95 15.66
C GLU A 29 -17.30 -9.68 15.78
N VAL A 30 -16.86 -8.58 15.18
CA VAL A 30 -15.48 -8.14 15.25
C VAL A 30 -15.33 -7.46 16.61
N SER A 31 -14.83 -8.22 17.59
CA SER A 31 -14.40 -7.70 18.90
C SER A 31 -13.57 -6.43 18.69
N ASP A 32 -13.73 -5.40 19.53
CA ASP A 32 -13.04 -4.08 19.43
C ASP A 32 -11.51 -4.16 19.24
N VAL A 33 -10.90 -5.32 19.51
CA VAL A 33 -9.48 -5.62 19.28
C VAL A 33 -9.14 -5.82 17.79
N ASP A 34 -10.06 -6.36 16.99
CA ASP A 34 -9.90 -6.57 15.53
C ASP A 34 -10.25 -5.33 14.70
N ALA A 35 -10.83 -4.28 15.31
CA ALA A 35 -11.08 -3.00 14.65
C ALA A 35 -9.77 -2.26 14.23
N MET A 36 -8.61 -2.71 14.72
CA MET A 36 -7.30 -2.32 14.19
C MET A 36 -7.07 -2.80 12.74
N TYR A 37 -7.90 -3.71 12.23
CA TYR A 37 -7.90 -4.11 10.82
C TYR A 37 -8.81 -3.26 9.92
N SER A 38 -8.94 -1.97 10.26
CA SER A 38 -9.60 -0.97 9.42
C SER A 38 -9.00 -0.91 8.00
N ALA A 39 -9.85 -0.59 7.00
CA ALA A 39 -9.41 -0.32 5.62
C ALA A 39 -8.21 0.64 5.61
N GLY A 40 -7.14 0.28 4.89
CA GLY A 40 -5.88 0.99 5.10
C GLY A 40 -4.69 0.45 4.31
N TRP A 41 -3.59 1.19 4.47
CA TRP A 41 -2.29 0.86 3.90
C TRP A 41 -1.61 -0.22 4.74
N TYR A 42 -1.05 -1.22 4.08
CA TYR A 42 -0.27 -2.28 4.73
C TYR A 42 0.93 -2.69 3.86
N TRP A 43 1.89 -3.38 4.48
CA TRP A 43 3.12 -3.83 3.81
C TRP A 43 3.05 -5.33 3.55
N ASP A 44 2.99 -5.71 2.27
CA ASP A 44 2.87 -7.11 1.82
C ASP A 44 4.12 -7.58 1.06
N LYS A 45 4.35 -8.89 0.94
CA LYS A 45 5.44 -9.42 0.11
C LYS A 45 5.04 -9.55 -1.36
N ASP A 46 3.74 -9.66 -1.65
CA ASP A 46 3.21 -9.72 -3.00
C ASP A 46 3.24 -8.35 -3.67
N PHE A 47 4.07 -8.23 -4.72
CA PHE A 47 4.10 -7.03 -5.56
C PHE A 47 2.84 -6.90 -6.43
N GLU A 48 2.15 -8.01 -6.73
CA GLU A 48 0.92 -7.99 -7.55
C GLU A 48 -0.23 -7.27 -6.85
N LYS A 49 -0.28 -7.36 -5.50
CA LYS A 49 -1.25 -6.64 -4.66
C LYS A 49 -0.80 -5.23 -4.31
N ALA A 50 0.43 -4.87 -4.67
CA ALA A 50 0.99 -3.58 -4.35
C ALA A 50 0.35 -2.48 -5.18
N LYS A 51 0.27 -1.30 -4.60
CA LYS A 51 -0.16 -0.10 -5.29
C LYS A 51 0.85 0.25 -6.37
N GLN A 52 0.38 0.22 -7.60
CA GLN A 52 1.12 0.64 -8.79
C GLN A 52 0.96 2.15 -8.97
N PHE A 53 2.08 2.81 -9.26
CA PHE A 53 2.14 4.21 -9.66
C PHE A 53 2.65 4.30 -11.09
N TYR A 54 2.02 5.12 -11.93
CA TYR A 54 2.44 5.23 -13.33
C TYR A 54 3.78 5.95 -13.48
N SER A 55 4.17 6.74 -12.47
CA SER A 55 5.45 7.45 -12.46
C SER A 55 6.03 7.56 -11.05
N LYS A 56 7.35 7.76 -10.99
CA LYS A 56 8.05 8.08 -9.75
C LYS A 56 7.45 9.32 -9.08
N TYR A 57 7.13 10.35 -9.87
CA TYR A 57 6.57 11.61 -9.37
C TYR A 57 5.25 11.39 -8.62
N GLU A 58 4.37 10.52 -9.13
CA GLU A 58 3.12 10.20 -8.42
C GLU A 58 3.37 9.47 -7.09
N ALA A 59 4.34 8.56 -7.05
CA ALA A 59 4.73 7.88 -5.81
C ALA A 59 5.34 8.86 -4.80
N GLU A 60 6.20 9.78 -5.24
CA GLU A 60 6.78 10.83 -4.39
C GLU A 60 5.71 11.79 -3.86
N LYS A 61 4.79 12.23 -4.72
CA LYS A 61 3.65 13.07 -4.32
C LYS A 61 2.77 12.35 -3.30
N PHE A 62 2.51 11.07 -3.52
CA PHE A 62 1.73 10.26 -2.57
C PHE A 62 2.40 10.20 -1.20
N LEU A 63 3.72 10.02 -1.13
CA LEU A 63 4.48 9.97 0.12
C LEU A 63 4.59 11.34 0.80
N ARG A 64 4.63 12.44 0.04
CA ARG A 64 4.78 13.80 0.59
C ARG A 64 3.72 14.16 1.62
N ASP A 65 2.50 13.67 1.42
CA ASP A 65 1.36 13.95 2.30
C ASP A 65 1.22 12.89 3.42
N LYS A 66 2.10 11.90 3.48
CA LYS A 66 2.10 10.84 4.49
C LYS A 66 3.16 11.11 5.56
N ARG A 67 2.78 10.96 6.83
CA ARG A 67 3.64 11.21 7.99
C ARG A 67 3.54 10.04 8.98
N GLY A 68 4.60 9.86 9.78
CA GLY A 68 4.69 8.86 10.83
C GLY A 68 5.57 7.66 10.46
N GLU A 69 5.96 6.90 11.49
CA GLU A 69 6.90 5.77 11.43
C GLU A 69 6.53 4.71 10.38
N PHE A 70 5.24 4.59 10.05
CA PHE A 70 4.75 3.70 9.00
C PHE A 70 5.41 3.99 7.63
N TRP A 71 5.65 5.27 7.32
CA TRP A 71 6.17 5.76 6.04
C TRP A 71 7.67 6.07 6.05
N GLU A 72 8.33 5.96 7.20
CA GLU A 72 9.77 6.19 7.29
C GLU A 72 10.56 5.04 6.66
N GLY A 73 11.67 5.38 6.00
CA GLY A 73 12.57 4.40 5.36
C GLY A 73 11.95 3.67 4.17
N VAL A 74 10.97 4.28 3.51
CA VAL A 74 10.38 3.74 2.28
C VAL A 74 11.23 4.10 1.06
N GLU A 75 11.23 3.20 0.08
CA GLU A 75 11.98 3.32 -1.17
C GLU A 75 11.01 3.20 -2.34
N ILE A 76 11.26 3.94 -3.43
CA ILE A 76 10.48 3.80 -4.66
C ILE A 76 11.28 2.92 -5.63
N THR A 77 10.74 1.75 -5.94
CA THR A 77 11.35 0.80 -6.86
C THR A 77 10.55 0.69 -8.16
N ARG A 78 11.23 0.33 -9.24
CA ARG A 78 10.61 -0.13 -10.49
C ARG A 78 10.68 -1.65 -10.52
N GLN A 79 9.71 -2.30 -11.16
CA GLN A 79 9.73 -3.73 -11.40
C GLN A 79 9.30 -4.02 -12.83
#